data_AF-A0A1I7SQF6-F1
#
_entry.id   AF-A0A1I7SQF6-F1
#
_cell.length_a   1.000
_cell.length_b   1.000
_cell.length_c   1.000
_cell.angle_alpha   90.00
_cell.angle_beta   90.00
_cell.angle_gamma   90.00
#
_symmetry.space_group_name_H-M   'P 1'
#
loop_
_entity.id
_entity.type
_entity.pdbx_description
1 polymer ?
#
loop_
_entity_poly.entity_id
_entity_poly.type
_entity_poly.pdbx_seq_one_letter_code
_entity_poly.pdbx_strand_id
1 'polypeptide(L)'
;MLNLLHLRPFPRAELIFGPATRKLINSQSIRSLAKMSDAQCRCRRWAFSLQRAMSDPNFESDYRKAIQCVDEGDYEKITAFRHKEDTLACLAGRLFLRRAVVEMAKTPWHEIDIQRTERGKPFIVKPENFNIGLNASHQGDYTVFATSCTDKVGVDVMRLDMARGNKTADQYINSMAKSASADELKNMRTQATDQMKMTMFYRYWCLKEALLKATGQGIVEDLSRYDFRIDPSDKYGARTTFVTSTYVNEDGKRLPQWHFEESFVDEKHSAAVCREKKMPKYCEYTRDPDHKIHFRHVDFKWLLEPASVLNPGLNDIEEYNNFQQKPKKLF
;
A
#
# COMPACT_ATOMS: atom_id res chain seq x y z
N MET A 1 -28.86 3.17 -19.69
CA MET A 1 -27.78 3.89 -18.98
C MET A 1 -28.04 3.81 -17.49
N LEU A 2 -27.54 2.77 -16.81
CA LEU A 2 -27.65 2.63 -15.35
C LEU A 2 -26.32 2.99 -14.71
N ASN A 3 -26.39 3.91 -13.77
CA ASN A 3 -25.31 4.40 -12.90
C ASN A 3 -24.56 3.25 -12.20
N LEU A 4 -23.27 3.06 -12.55
CA LEU A 4 -22.29 2.26 -11.81
C LEU A 4 -21.84 2.93 -10.47
N LEU A 5 -22.48 4.03 -10.07
CA LEU A 5 -22.22 4.79 -8.84
C LEU A 5 -22.73 4.11 -7.56
N HIS A 6 -23.47 2.99 -7.64
CA HIS A 6 -24.11 2.34 -6.48
C HIS A 6 -23.45 1.02 -6.02
N LEU A 7 -22.26 0.67 -6.51
CA LEU A 7 -21.56 -0.57 -6.12
C LEU A 7 -20.35 -0.37 -5.18
N ARG A 8 -20.23 0.77 -4.46
CA ARG A 8 -19.04 1.06 -3.65
C ARG A 8 -19.33 1.01 -2.13
N PRO A 9 -18.72 0.11 -1.34
CA PRO A 9 -18.88 0.07 0.11
C PRO A 9 -17.84 0.88 0.93
N PHE A 10 -16.95 1.68 0.32
CA PHE A 10 -15.88 2.38 1.05
C PHE A 10 -15.64 3.82 0.54
N PRO A 11 -15.27 4.78 1.41
CA PRO A 11 -14.91 6.14 1.02
C PRO A 11 -13.53 6.19 0.32
N ARG A 12 -13.41 7.10 -0.66
CA ARG A 12 -12.32 7.33 -1.62
C ARG A 12 -10.96 7.67 -0.98
N ALA A 13 -9.88 7.26 -1.65
CA ALA A 13 -8.72 8.11 -1.90
C ALA A 13 -8.99 8.90 -3.20
N GLU A 14 -8.86 10.22 -3.18
CA GLU A 14 -9.16 11.10 -4.32
C GLU A 14 -7.98 11.22 -5.30
N LEU A 15 -8.27 11.11 -6.60
CA LEU A 15 -7.39 11.36 -7.73
C LEU A 15 -7.84 12.68 -8.38
N ILE A 16 -6.94 13.66 -8.51
CA ILE A 16 -7.18 14.93 -9.21
C ILE A 16 -6.14 15.05 -10.34
N PHE A 17 -6.63 15.34 -11.55
CA PHE A 17 -5.87 15.47 -12.80
C PHE A 17 -5.49 16.93 -13.09
N GLY A 18 -4.28 17.14 -13.63
CA GLY A 18 -3.82 18.37 -14.28
C GLY A 18 -2.91 18.02 -15.48
N PRO A 19 -2.79 18.88 -16.51
CA PRO A 19 -2.13 18.52 -17.76
C PRO A 19 -0.60 18.58 -17.66
N ALA A 20 0.09 17.53 -18.13
CA ALA A 20 1.55 17.44 -18.17
C ALA A 20 2.09 17.51 -19.61
N THR A 21 3.13 18.32 -19.81
CA THR A 21 3.92 18.43 -21.04
C THR A 21 5.06 17.41 -21.06
N ARG A 22 5.30 16.81 -22.23
CA ARG A 22 6.22 15.69 -22.46
C ARG A 22 7.59 16.21 -22.92
N LYS A 23 8.70 15.76 -22.32
CA LYS A 23 10.03 15.80 -22.94
C LYS A 23 10.70 14.42 -22.80
N LEU A 24 11.12 13.87 -23.94
CA LEU A 24 11.93 12.64 -24.02
C LEU A 24 13.41 12.97 -23.77
N ILE A 25 14.12 12.12 -23.02
CA ILE A 25 15.58 12.14 -22.93
C ILE A 25 16.15 10.73 -23.21
N ASN A 26 17.25 10.73 -23.95
CA ASN A 26 17.87 9.65 -24.72
C ASN A 26 18.84 8.77 -23.88
N SER A 27 19.04 7.51 -24.28
CA SER A 27 19.46 6.36 -23.46
C SER A 27 20.98 6.03 -23.42
N GLN A 28 21.88 6.97 -23.69
CA GLN A 28 23.30 6.63 -23.96
C GLN A 28 24.31 6.88 -22.82
N SER A 29 23.91 7.36 -21.64
CA SER A 29 24.86 7.67 -20.53
C SER A 29 25.03 6.56 -19.47
N ILE A 30 24.56 5.34 -19.75
CA ILE A 30 24.31 4.28 -18.74
C ILE A 30 25.59 3.58 -18.20
N ARG A 31 26.81 3.92 -18.64
CA ARG A 31 27.96 3.00 -18.49
C ARG A 31 28.98 3.24 -17.36
N SER A 32 28.85 4.20 -16.43
CA SER A 32 30.00 4.44 -15.53
C SER A 32 29.77 4.76 -14.04
N LEU A 33 28.61 4.50 -13.42
CA LEU A 33 28.44 4.86 -11.99
C LEU A 33 27.94 3.79 -11.02
N ALA A 34 27.82 2.52 -11.41
CA ALA A 34 27.41 1.45 -10.48
C ALA A 34 28.57 0.51 -10.10
N LYS A 35 29.60 1.03 -9.44
CA LYS A 35 30.36 0.24 -8.46
C LYS A 35 29.74 0.51 -7.08
N MET A 36 28.52 0.03 -6.88
CA MET A 36 27.91 -0.05 -5.54
C MET A 36 28.15 -1.46 -5.00
N SER A 37 28.92 -1.51 -3.92
CA SER A 37 29.21 -2.67 -3.06
C SER A 37 27.99 -3.56 -2.82
N ASP A 38 28.19 -4.88 -2.86
CA ASP A 38 27.29 -5.97 -2.46
C ASP A 38 25.81 -5.60 -2.35
N ALA A 39 25.07 -5.82 -3.44
CA ALA A 39 23.65 -5.56 -3.45
C ALA A 39 22.98 -6.30 -2.28
N GLN A 40 22.41 -5.54 -1.36
CA GLN A 40 21.61 -6.06 -0.25
C GLN A 40 20.16 -6.16 -0.71
N CYS A 41 19.42 -7.14 -0.17
CA CYS A 41 17.99 -7.24 -0.41
C CYS A 41 17.25 -5.95 0.00
N ARG A 42 16.42 -5.47 -0.93
CA ARG A 42 15.64 -4.23 -0.81
C ARG A 42 14.18 -4.48 -0.44
N CYS A 43 13.76 -5.73 -0.20
CA CYS A 43 12.39 -6.05 0.20
C CYS A 43 12.16 -5.66 1.68
N ARG A 44 11.14 -4.83 1.94
CA ARG A 44 10.73 -4.38 3.27
C ARG A 44 9.20 -4.39 3.36
N ARG A 45 8.70 -4.55 4.58
CA ARG A 45 7.28 -4.46 4.94
C ARG A 45 7.17 -3.59 6.18
N TRP A 46 6.54 -2.42 6.07
CA TRP A 46 6.41 -1.48 7.18
C TRP A 46 4.95 -1.16 7.44
N ALA A 47 4.62 -0.92 8.70
CA ALA A 47 3.28 -0.55 9.15
C ALA A 47 3.37 0.61 10.14
N PHE A 48 2.49 1.59 9.98
CA PHE A 48 2.37 2.77 10.82
C PHE A 48 0.94 2.85 11.36
N SER A 49 0.79 2.84 12.69
CA SER A 49 -0.50 2.95 13.38
C SER A 49 -0.87 4.42 13.58
N LEU A 50 -2.03 4.82 13.08
CA LEU A 50 -2.56 6.18 13.19
C LEU A 50 -2.94 6.50 14.63
N GLN A 51 -3.61 5.58 15.33
CA GLN A 51 -4.02 5.71 16.72
C GLN A 51 -2.80 5.84 17.63
N ARG A 52 -1.80 4.98 17.45
CA ARG A 52 -0.56 5.04 18.24
C ARG A 52 0.14 6.37 18.05
N ALA A 53 0.27 6.84 16.79
CA ALA A 53 0.87 8.12 16.49
C ALA A 53 0.12 9.28 17.16
N MET A 54 -1.21 9.35 17.03
CA MET A 54 -2.03 10.41 17.64
C MET A 54 -2.04 10.38 19.17
N SER A 55 -1.72 9.24 19.79
CA SER A 55 -1.61 9.11 21.25
C SER A 55 -0.22 9.41 21.80
N ASP A 56 0.79 9.58 20.94
CA ASP A 56 2.16 9.86 21.38
C ASP A 56 2.26 11.28 21.96
N PRO A 57 2.93 11.48 23.11
CA PRO A 57 3.14 12.81 23.68
C PRO A 57 3.86 13.80 22.72
N ASN A 58 4.64 13.29 21.77
CA ASN A 58 5.37 14.09 20.78
C ASN A 58 4.60 14.27 19.47
N PHE A 59 3.33 13.86 19.39
CA PHE A 59 2.56 13.87 18.14
C PHE A 59 2.52 15.25 17.47
N GLU A 60 2.36 16.33 18.24
CA GLU A 60 2.33 17.68 17.68
C GLU A 60 3.65 18.03 16.98
N SER A 61 4.78 17.87 17.67
CA SER A 61 6.09 18.21 17.12
C SER A 61 6.45 17.31 15.93
N ASP A 62 6.13 16.02 16.02
CA ASP A 62 6.33 15.06 14.94
C ASP A 62 5.47 15.37 13.71
N TYR A 63 4.17 15.67 13.90
CA TYR A 63 3.27 16.04 12.80
C TYR A 63 3.74 17.32 12.11
N ARG A 64 4.10 18.35 12.90
CA ARG A 64 4.60 19.63 12.39
C ARG A 64 5.88 19.47 11.58
N LYS A 65 6.80 18.61 12.02
CA LYS A 65 8.00 18.27 11.23
C LYS A 65 7.60 17.48 9.97
N ALA A 66 6.74 16.46 10.12
CA ALA A 66 6.34 15.57 9.04
C ALA A 66 5.73 16.31 7.85
N ILE A 67 4.81 17.26 8.10
CA ILE A 67 4.12 18.01 7.03
C ILE A 67 5.08 18.93 6.25
N GLN A 68 6.19 19.33 6.86
CA GLN A 68 7.26 20.08 6.21
C GLN A 68 8.22 19.19 5.38
N CYS A 69 8.20 17.88 5.59
CA CYS A 69 9.15 16.93 4.98
C CYS A 69 8.61 16.22 3.72
N VAL A 70 7.50 16.67 3.15
CA VAL A 70 6.90 16.14 1.92
C VAL A 70 6.99 17.17 0.79
N ASP A 71 6.93 16.73 -0.47
CA ASP A 71 6.95 17.64 -1.62
C ASP A 71 5.68 18.52 -1.65
N GLU A 72 5.76 19.72 -2.24
CA GLU A 72 4.67 20.70 -2.29
C GLU A 72 3.36 20.13 -2.87
N GLY A 73 3.43 19.43 -4.01
CA GLY A 73 2.25 18.81 -4.62
C GLY A 73 1.67 17.62 -3.81
N ASP A 74 2.43 17.07 -2.87
CA ASP A 74 1.94 16.08 -1.91
C ASP A 74 1.32 16.75 -0.68
N TYR A 75 1.94 17.83 -0.20
CA TYR A 75 1.40 18.69 0.86
C TYR A 75 -0.03 19.13 0.55
N GLU A 76 -0.29 19.69 -0.64
CA GLU A 76 -1.63 20.12 -1.06
C GLU A 76 -2.68 19.00 -0.97
N LYS A 77 -2.30 17.78 -1.35
CA LYS A 77 -3.20 16.61 -1.31
C LYS A 77 -3.44 16.13 0.12
N ILE A 78 -2.42 16.19 0.97
CA ILE A 78 -2.52 15.76 2.37
C ILE A 78 -3.48 16.69 3.12
N THR A 79 -3.34 18.00 2.96
CA THR A 79 -4.13 19.00 3.70
C THR A 79 -5.58 19.09 3.22
N ALA A 80 -5.85 18.73 1.96
CA ALA A 80 -7.20 18.68 1.39
C ALA A 80 -8.12 17.60 2.01
N PHE A 81 -7.57 16.57 2.67
CA PHE A 81 -8.40 15.52 3.25
C PHE A 81 -9.31 16.04 4.36
N ARG A 82 -10.57 15.60 4.36
CA ARG A 82 -11.55 16.03 5.37
C ARG A 82 -11.25 15.52 6.77
N HIS A 83 -10.79 14.28 6.91
CA HIS A 83 -10.65 13.61 8.21
C HIS A 83 -9.20 13.54 8.69
N LYS A 84 -9.01 13.49 10.02
CA LYS A 84 -7.69 13.33 10.65
C LYS A 84 -6.98 12.07 10.15
N GLU A 85 -7.69 10.95 10.12
CA GLU A 85 -7.13 9.65 9.77
C GLU A 85 -6.71 9.57 8.30
N ASP A 86 -7.45 10.21 7.40
CA ASP A 86 -7.07 10.28 5.98
C ASP A 86 -5.83 11.16 5.75
N THR A 87 -5.79 12.30 6.43
CA THR A 87 -4.64 13.22 6.39
C THR A 87 -3.38 12.49 6.86
N LEU A 88 -3.46 11.85 8.04
CA LEU A 88 -2.32 11.17 8.66
C LEU A 88 -1.89 9.93 7.86
N ALA A 89 -2.85 9.17 7.31
CA ALA A 89 -2.54 8.01 6.48
C ALA A 89 -1.83 8.40 5.19
N CYS A 90 -2.29 9.46 4.51
CA CYS A 90 -1.64 9.97 3.31
C CYS A 90 -0.23 10.45 3.64
N LEU A 91 -0.07 11.23 4.72
CA LEU A 91 1.22 11.73 5.19
C LEU A 91 2.22 10.59 5.46
N ALA A 92 1.83 9.59 6.26
CA ALA A 92 2.65 8.41 6.54
C ALA A 92 3.05 7.68 5.24
N GLY A 93 2.12 7.53 4.30
CA GLY A 93 2.36 6.95 2.98
C GLY A 93 3.46 7.69 2.20
N ARG A 94 3.55 9.03 2.32
CA ARG A 94 4.55 9.83 1.61
C ARG A 94 5.92 9.75 2.27
N LEU A 95 5.94 9.77 3.60
CA LEU A 95 7.16 9.58 4.37
C LEU A 95 7.78 8.21 4.12
N PHE A 96 6.97 7.15 4.02
CA PHE A 96 7.45 5.80 3.69
C PHE A 96 8.22 5.76 2.36
N LEU A 97 7.69 6.42 1.34
CA LEU A 97 8.32 6.47 0.01
C LEU A 97 9.72 7.06 0.10
N ARG A 98 9.88 8.23 0.74
CA ARG A 98 11.19 8.89 0.88
C ARG A 98 12.13 8.10 1.81
N ARG A 99 11.63 7.60 2.95
CA ARG A 99 12.39 6.76 3.88
C ARG A 99 12.99 5.54 3.19
N ALA A 100 12.25 4.89 2.28
CA ALA A 100 12.75 3.75 1.51
C ALA A 100 13.95 4.12 0.62
N VAL A 101 13.89 5.27 -0.06
CA VAL A 101 15.00 5.74 -0.91
C VAL A 101 16.22 6.07 -0.07
N VAL A 102 16.05 6.76 1.07
CA VAL A 102 17.17 7.00 2.01
C VAL A 102 17.81 5.69 2.45
N GLU A 103 17.02 4.72 2.92
CA GLU A 103 17.58 3.49 3.46
C GLU A 103 18.34 2.67 2.42
N MET A 104 17.83 2.62 1.18
CA MET A 104 18.28 1.67 0.16
C MET A 104 19.24 2.27 -0.86
N ALA A 105 19.11 3.57 -1.15
CA ALA A 105 19.98 4.30 -2.07
C ALA A 105 20.97 5.23 -1.38
N LYS A 106 20.81 5.46 -0.07
CA LYS A 106 21.62 6.40 0.73
C LYS A 106 21.57 7.84 0.21
N THR A 107 20.50 8.18 -0.51
CA THR A 107 20.27 9.53 -1.01
C THR A 107 19.75 10.43 0.10
N PRO A 108 20.30 11.65 0.28
CA PRO A 108 19.79 12.62 1.24
C PRO A 108 18.32 12.95 1.00
N TRP A 109 17.57 13.18 2.08
CA TRP A 109 16.11 13.35 1.99
C TRP A 109 15.67 14.45 1.04
N HIS A 110 16.38 15.58 0.95
CA HIS A 110 16.08 16.71 0.07
C HIS A 110 16.46 16.51 -1.41
N GLU A 111 17.26 15.50 -1.73
CA GLU A 111 17.63 15.20 -3.13
C GLU A 111 16.70 14.20 -3.80
N ILE A 112 15.83 13.55 -3.03
CA ILE A 112 14.89 12.55 -3.51
C ILE A 112 13.80 13.24 -4.36
N ASP A 113 13.53 12.66 -5.52
CA ASP A 113 12.40 13.04 -6.38
C ASP A 113 11.60 11.79 -6.70
N ILE A 114 10.32 11.80 -6.30
CA ILE A 114 9.38 10.69 -6.51
C ILE A 114 8.18 11.25 -7.26
N GLN A 115 7.99 10.75 -8.47
CA GLN A 115 6.88 11.13 -9.32
C GLN A 115 5.82 10.03 -9.36
N ARG A 116 4.71 10.29 -10.05
CA ARG A 116 3.61 9.34 -10.19
C ARG A 116 3.30 9.11 -11.66
N THR A 117 3.03 7.86 -12.01
CA THR A 117 2.50 7.49 -13.32
C THR A 117 1.15 8.16 -13.56
N GLU A 118 0.64 8.10 -14.79
CA GLU A 118 -0.70 8.60 -15.15
C GLU A 118 -1.83 8.01 -14.27
N ARG A 119 -1.64 6.77 -13.78
CA ARG A 119 -2.57 6.08 -12.88
C ARG A 119 -2.25 6.25 -11.40
N GLY A 120 -1.33 7.16 -11.08
CA GLY A 120 -1.00 7.55 -9.72
C GLY A 120 0.02 6.65 -9.01
N LYS A 121 0.54 5.57 -9.60
CA LYS A 121 1.56 4.72 -8.95
C LYS A 121 2.89 5.49 -8.81
N PRO A 122 3.50 5.56 -7.61
CA PRO A 122 4.76 6.28 -7.40
C PRO A 122 5.95 5.56 -8.04
N PHE A 123 6.92 6.31 -8.54
CA PHE A 123 8.20 5.84 -9.06
C PHE A 123 9.33 6.84 -8.76
N ILE A 124 10.56 6.34 -8.63
CA ILE A 124 11.73 7.15 -8.26
C ILE A 124 12.30 7.80 -9.52
N VAL A 125 12.50 9.12 -9.47
CA VAL A 125 13.23 9.89 -10.49
C VAL A 125 14.65 10.17 -10.01
N LYS A 126 14.81 10.55 -8.73
CA LYS A 126 16.13 10.72 -8.10
C LYS A 126 16.27 9.86 -6.84
N PRO A 127 17.41 9.17 -6.67
CA PRO A 127 18.60 9.21 -7.53
C PRO A 127 18.42 8.46 -8.87
N GLU A 128 19.14 8.90 -9.88
CA GLU A 128 19.11 8.27 -11.21
C GLU A 128 19.61 6.82 -11.15
N ASN A 129 19.12 5.97 -12.05
CA ASN A 129 19.51 4.55 -12.17
C ASN A 129 19.21 3.69 -10.92
N PHE A 130 18.45 4.20 -9.96
CA PHE A 130 17.96 3.44 -8.82
C PHE A 130 16.49 3.10 -9.01
N ASN A 131 16.22 1.83 -9.32
CA ASN A 131 14.85 1.34 -9.48
C ASN A 131 14.53 0.25 -8.45
N ILE A 132 13.43 0.43 -7.74
CA ILE A 132 12.80 -0.54 -6.85
C ILE A 132 11.29 -0.36 -6.91
N GLY A 133 10.57 -1.43 -6.60
CA GLY A 133 9.13 -1.38 -6.41
C GLY A 133 8.83 -0.69 -5.09
N LEU A 134 7.86 0.21 -5.12
CA LEU A 134 7.34 0.93 -3.96
C LEU A 134 5.82 0.92 -4.01
N ASN A 135 5.16 0.54 -2.92
CA ASN A 135 3.73 0.69 -2.82
C ASN A 135 3.28 0.89 -1.38
N ALA A 136 2.25 1.72 -1.20
CA ALA A 136 1.61 1.96 0.08
C ALA A 136 0.10 1.69 -0.03
N SER A 137 -0.49 1.24 1.07
CA SER A 137 -1.94 1.16 1.25
C SER A 137 -2.30 1.65 2.64
N HIS A 138 -3.53 2.08 2.85
CA HIS A 138 -4.02 2.41 4.17
C HIS A 138 -5.49 2.06 4.32
N GLN A 139 -5.84 1.49 5.46
CA GLN A 139 -7.22 1.21 5.82
C GLN A 139 -7.32 0.94 7.32
N GLY A 140 -8.41 1.41 7.94
CA GLY A 140 -8.56 1.34 9.39
C GLY A 140 -7.47 2.14 10.10
N ASP A 141 -6.76 1.50 11.03
CA ASP A 141 -5.73 2.13 11.85
C ASP A 141 -4.34 2.16 11.20
N TYR A 142 -4.15 1.49 10.05
CA TYR A 142 -2.81 1.32 9.49
C TYR A 142 -2.62 1.97 8.14
N THR A 143 -1.46 2.60 7.99
CA THR A 143 -0.79 2.74 6.69
C THR A 143 0.30 1.69 6.61
N VAL A 144 0.26 0.87 5.56
CA VAL A 144 1.27 -0.15 5.26
C VAL A 144 2.05 0.21 4.02
N PHE A 145 3.28 -0.30 3.96
CA PHE A 145 4.19 -0.07 2.87
C PHE A 145 5.01 -1.30 2.53
N ALA A 146 5.24 -1.53 1.24
CA ALA A 146 6.06 -2.63 0.74
C ALA A 146 7.03 -2.17 -0.34
N THR A 147 8.24 -2.74 -0.29
CA THR A 147 9.23 -2.61 -1.36
C THR A 147 9.61 -3.95 -1.96
N SER A 148 10.16 -3.91 -3.18
CA SER A 148 10.69 -5.08 -3.89
C SER A 148 12.02 -4.73 -4.58
N CYS A 149 12.89 -5.73 -4.74
CA CYS A 149 14.08 -5.61 -5.57
C CYS A 149 13.77 -5.48 -7.09
N THR A 150 12.51 -5.71 -7.49
CA THR A 150 11.99 -5.38 -8.83
C THR A 150 11.02 -4.22 -8.74
N ASP A 151 10.67 -3.59 -9.86
CA ASP A 151 9.79 -2.41 -9.93
C ASP A 151 8.29 -2.72 -9.69
N LYS A 152 7.92 -4.00 -9.69
CA LYS A 152 6.54 -4.45 -9.48
C LYS A 152 6.33 -5.03 -8.09
N VAL A 153 5.74 -4.19 -7.24
CA VAL A 153 5.17 -4.57 -5.95
C VAL A 153 3.85 -3.83 -5.74
N GLY A 154 2.91 -4.50 -5.09
CA GLY A 154 1.67 -3.91 -4.60
C GLY A 154 1.37 -4.46 -3.22
N VAL A 155 0.83 -3.61 -2.35
CA VAL A 155 0.39 -3.99 -1.01
C VAL A 155 -1.04 -3.50 -0.81
N ASP A 156 -1.84 -4.30 -0.12
CA ASP A 156 -3.12 -3.86 0.39
C ASP A 156 -3.32 -4.28 1.85
N VAL A 157 -4.08 -3.49 2.60
CA VAL A 157 -4.44 -3.76 3.99
C VAL A 157 -5.93 -3.49 4.16
N MET A 158 -6.62 -4.39 4.85
CA MET A 158 -8.03 -4.27 5.18
C MET A 158 -8.25 -4.67 6.63
N ARG A 159 -8.88 -3.77 7.38
CA ARG A 159 -9.48 -4.02 8.68
C ARG A 159 -10.67 -4.96 8.52
N LEU A 160 -10.65 -6.01 9.33
CA LEU A 160 -11.71 -6.98 9.49
C LEU A 160 -12.78 -6.37 10.40
N ASP A 161 -13.76 -5.73 9.78
CA ASP A 161 -14.92 -5.24 10.50
C ASP A 161 -15.91 -6.38 10.71
N MET A 162 -16.17 -6.72 11.98
CA MET A 162 -17.09 -7.82 12.36
C MET A 162 -18.56 -7.44 12.14
N ALA A 163 -18.87 -6.13 12.16
CA ALA A 163 -20.19 -5.59 11.87
C ALA A 163 -20.03 -4.23 11.17
N ARG A 164 -20.63 -4.08 9.99
CA ARG A 164 -20.71 -2.79 9.28
C ARG A 164 -22.15 -2.44 8.96
N GLY A 165 -22.72 -1.61 9.83
CA GLY A 165 -24.11 -1.20 9.73
C GLY A 165 -25.09 -2.39 9.81
N ASN A 166 -26.33 -2.17 9.40
CA ASN A 166 -27.40 -3.17 9.48
C ASN A 166 -27.39 -4.14 8.28
N LYS A 167 -26.20 -4.49 7.75
CA LYS A 167 -26.06 -5.37 6.58
C LYS A 167 -25.49 -6.74 6.96
N THR A 168 -26.02 -7.80 6.37
CA THR A 168 -25.52 -9.18 6.56
C THR A 168 -24.25 -9.44 5.74
N ALA A 169 -23.49 -10.47 6.09
CA ALA A 169 -22.28 -10.86 5.32
C ALA A 169 -22.62 -11.17 3.85
N ASP A 170 -23.75 -11.83 3.59
CA ASP A 170 -24.18 -12.16 2.24
C ASP A 170 -24.50 -10.90 1.40
N GLN A 171 -25.04 -9.84 2.02
CA GLN A 171 -25.26 -8.57 1.34
C GLN A 171 -23.94 -7.90 0.94
N TYR A 172 -22.90 -8.00 1.78
CA TYR A 172 -21.56 -7.51 1.43
C TYR A 172 -20.93 -8.34 0.30
N ILE A 173 -20.98 -9.67 0.39
CA ILE A 173 -20.46 -10.54 -0.67
C ILE A 173 -21.15 -10.24 -2.01
N ASN A 174 -22.47 -10.01 -2.00
CA ASN A 174 -23.22 -9.65 -3.19
C ASN A 174 -22.76 -8.33 -3.82
N SER A 175 -22.28 -7.37 -3.02
CA SER A 175 -21.72 -6.12 -3.55
C SER A 175 -20.42 -6.32 -4.35
N MET A 176 -19.67 -7.39 -4.06
CA MET A 176 -18.46 -7.79 -4.78
C MET A 176 -18.73 -8.82 -5.88
N ALA A 177 -19.97 -9.29 -6.06
CA ALA A 177 -20.28 -10.40 -6.98
C ALA A 177 -19.88 -10.15 -8.43
N LYS A 178 -19.80 -8.88 -8.88
CA LYS A 178 -19.31 -8.53 -10.22
C LYS A 178 -17.79 -8.49 -10.34
N SER A 179 -17.09 -8.46 -9.21
CA SER A 179 -15.63 -8.30 -9.12
C SER A 179 -14.94 -9.59 -8.66
N ALA A 180 -15.70 -10.66 -8.43
CA ALA A 180 -15.21 -11.95 -7.94
C ALA A 180 -15.59 -13.08 -8.90
N SER A 181 -14.75 -14.12 -8.97
CA SER A 181 -15.03 -15.33 -9.73
C SER A 181 -16.13 -16.16 -9.04
N ALA A 182 -16.72 -17.11 -9.78
CA ALA A 182 -17.70 -18.03 -9.21
C ALA A 182 -17.12 -18.85 -8.04
N ASP A 183 -15.85 -19.25 -8.14
CA ASP A 183 -15.17 -20.04 -7.10
C ASP A 183 -14.81 -19.18 -5.88
N GLU A 184 -14.38 -17.93 -6.08
CA GLU A 184 -14.19 -16.97 -4.98
C GLU A 184 -15.50 -16.72 -4.23
N LEU A 185 -16.61 -16.50 -4.96
CA LEU A 185 -17.95 -16.32 -4.37
C LEU A 185 -18.43 -17.55 -3.62
N LYS A 186 -18.20 -18.74 -4.16
CA LYS A 186 -18.49 -19.99 -3.48
C LYS A 186 -17.70 -20.09 -2.18
N ASN A 187 -16.37 -19.89 -2.24
CA ASN A 187 -15.49 -19.96 -1.08
C ASN A 187 -15.87 -18.94 0.01
N MET A 188 -16.32 -17.74 -0.36
CA MET A 188 -16.84 -16.75 0.59
C MET A 188 -18.15 -17.22 1.24
N ARG A 189 -19.11 -17.72 0.45
CA ARG A 189 -20.47 -18.05 0.94
C ARG A 189 -20.53 -19.34 1.76
N THR A 190 -19.65 -20.30 1.52
CA THR A 190 -19.66 -21.61 2.20
C THR A 190 -19.01 -21.61 3.58
N GLN A 191 -18.57 -20.45 4.09
CA GLN A 191 -18.00 -20.35 5.42
C GLN A 191 -19.04 -20.54 6.52
N ALA A 192 -18.64 -21.15 7.64
CA ALA A 192 -19.55 -21.56 8.71
C ALA A 192 -20.22 -20.40 9.46
N THR A 193 -19.56 -19.23 9.53
CA THR A 193 -20.06 -18.06 10.24
C THR A 193 -19.94 -16.81 9.38
N ASP A 194 -20.81 -15.82 9.61
CA ASP A 194 -20.73 -14.51 8.94
C ASP A 194 -19.37 -13.84 9.15
N GLN A 195 -18.75 -14.07 10.30
CA GLN A 195 -17.40 -13.58 10.55
C GLN A 195 -16.37 -14.20 9.59
N MET A 196 -16.41 -15.52 9.42
CA MET A 196 -15.52 -16.22 8.49
C MET A 196 -15.81 -15.82 7.03
N LYS A 197 -17.09 -15.62 6.67
CA LYS A 197 -17.50 -15.08 5.36
C LYS A 197 -16.84 -13.71 5.10
N MET A 198 -16.93 -12.79 6.07
CA MET A 198 -16.33 -11.46 5.96
C MET A 198 -14.80 -11.51 5.93
N THR A 199 -14.17 -12.39 6.72
CA THR A 199 -12.72 -12.60 6.64
C THR A 199 -12.30 -13.04 5.24
N MET A 200 -13.03 -13.96 4.61
CA MET A 200 -12.76 -14.37 3.22
C MET A 200 -13.00 -13.25 2.21
N PHE A 201 -14.04 -12.45 2.40
CA PHE A 201 -14.29 -11.26 1.58
C PHE A 201 -13.10 -10.30 1.61
N TYR A 202 -12.62 -9.94 2.81
CA TYR A 202 -11.49 -9.03 2.95
C TYR A 202 -10.18 -9.63 2.42
N ARG A 203 -9.96 -10.94 2.59
CA ARG A 203 -8.81 -11.67 2.03
C ARG A 203 -8.75 -11.54 0.50
N TYR A 204 -9.84 -11.88 -0.20
CA TYR A 204 -9.90 -11.75 -1.66
C TYR A 204 -9.79 -10.30 -2.13
N TRP A 205 -10.39 -9.36 -1.40
CA TRP A 205 -10.25 -7.95 -1.70
C TRP A 205 -8.79 -7.49 -1.63
N CYS A 206 -8.09 -7.79 -0.53
CA CYS A 206 -6.67 -7.49 -0.37
C CYS A 206 -5.82 -8.05 -1.52
N LEU A 207 -6.06 -9.32 -1.88
CA LEU A 207 -5.32 -10.01 -2.96
C LEU A 207 -5.50 -9.32 -4.31
N LYS A 208 -6.74 -8.99 -4.69
CA LYS A 208 -7.04 -8.28 -5.94
C LYS A 208 -6.42 -6.89 -5.96
N GLU A 209 -6.60 -6.10 -4.90
CA GLU A 209 -6.01 -4.75 -4.80
C GLU A 209 -4.48 -4.78 -4.85
N ALA A 210 -3.85 -5.74 -4.16
CA ALA A 210 -2.39 -5.90 -4.21
C ALA A 210 -1.90 -6.20 -5.64
N LEU A 211 -2.60 -7.04 -6.40
CA LEU A 211 -2.27 -7.32 -7.81
C LEU A 211 -2.43 -6.07 -8.71
N LEU A 212 -3.53 -5.34 -8.56
CA LEU A 212 -3.77 -4.12 -9.34
C LEU A 212 -2.72 -3.04 -9.04
N LYS A 213 -2.32 -2.91 -7.78
CA LYS A 213 -1.25 -2.00 -7.36
C LYS A 213 0.12 -2.43 -7.87
N ALA A 214 0.39 -3.74 -7.91
CA ALA A 214 1.63 -4.27 -8.45
C ALA A 214 1.76 -4.00 -9.96
N THR A 215 0.67 -4.23 -10.72
CA THR A 215 0.61 -3.98 -12.17
C THR A 215 0.53 -2.49 -12.52
N GLY A 216 0.04 -1.65 -11.60
CA GLY A 216 -0.22 -0.22 -11.85
C GLY A 216 -1.43 0.02 -12.75
N GLN A 217 -2.29 -0.98 -12.97
CA GLN A 217 -3.47 -0.84 -13.83
C GLN A 217 -4.57 0.02 -13.21
N GLY A 218 -4.55 0.27 -11.90
CA GLY A 218 -5.66 0.96 -11.23
C GLY A 218 -6.94 0.12 -11.28
N ILE A 219 -8.11 0.77 -11.21
CA ILE A 219 -9.40 0.08 -11.26
C ILE A 219 -9.63 -0.48 -12.66
N VAL A 220 -9.72 -1.80 -12.78
CA VAL A 220 -10.06 -2.50 -14.03
C VAL A 220 -11.57 -2.71 -14.10
N GLU A 221 -12.15 -2.61 -15.29
CA GLU A 221 -13.61 -2.71 -15.51
C GLU A 221 -14.18 -4.08 -15.11
N ASP A 222 -13.39 -5.14 -15.27
CA ASP A 222 -13.76 -6.51 -14.90
C ASP A 222 -12.70 -7.17 -14.03
N LEU A 223 -12.91 -7.15 -12.72
CA LEU A 223 -12.04 -7.83 -11.73
C LEU A 223 -12.36 -9.32 -11.58
N SER A 224 -13.47 -9.80 -12.15
CA SER A 224 -13.85 -11.21 -12.07
C SER A 224 -12.94 -12.10 -12.92
N ARG A 225 -12.26 -11.52 -13.93
CA ARG A 225 -11.22 -12.21 -14.72
C ARG A 225 -10.06 -12.72 -13.89
N TYR A 226 -9.74 -12.03 -12.79
CA TYR A 226 -8.66 -12.39 -11.88
C TYR A 226 -9.22 -13.33 -10.81
N ASP A 227 -8.95 -14.62 -10.97
CA ASP A 227 -9.47 -15.69 -10.14
C ASP A 227 -8.39 -16.20 -9.19
N PHE A 228 -8.51 -15.86 -7.90
CA PHE A 228 -7.58 -16.28 -6.87
C PHE A 228 -7.92 -17.67 -6.34
N ARG A 229 -6.90 -18.53 -6.30
CA ARG A 229 -6.92 -19.87 -5.74
C ARG A 229 -6.09 -19.89 -4.47
N ILE A 230 -6.75 -20.31 -3.40
CA ILE A 230 -6.18 -20.43 -2.05
C ILE A 230 -6.17 -21.91 -1.66
N ASP A 231 -5.24 -22.32 -0.80
CA ASP A 231 -5.24 -23.67 -0.24
C ASP A 231 -6.17 -23.73 0.99
N PRO A 232 -7.20 -24.60 1.01
CA PRO A 232 -8.09 -24.75 2.16
C PRO A 232 -7.39 -25.22 3.45
N SER A 233 -6.19 -25.81 3.35
CA SER A 233 -5.38 -26.23 4.49
C SER A 233 -4.60 -25.07 5.14
N ASP A 234 -4.51 -23.91 4.47
CA ASP A 234 -3.86 -22.73 5.02
C ASP A 234 -4.62 -22.22 6.25
N LYS A 235 -3.90 -22.09 7.37
CA LYS A 235 -4.42 -21.42 8.56
C LYS A 235 -4.43 -19.92 8.34
N TYR A 236 -5.60 -19.36 8.05
CA TYR A 236 -5.80 -17.93 7.86
C TYR A 236 -6.41 -17.26 9.11
N GLY A 237 -5.55 -16.79 10.00
CA GLY A 237 -5.89 -16.02 11.19
C GLY A 237 -4.70 -15.29 11.81
N ALA A 238 -4.95 -14.17 12.48
CA ALA A 238 -3.93 -13.16 12.77
C ALA A 238 -2.67 -13.62 13.51
N ARG A 239 -2.73 -14.68 14.33
CA ARG A 239 -1.59 -15.11 15.15
C ARG A 239 -0.59 -16.00 14.42
N THR A 240 -0.93 -16.60 13.28
CA THR A 240 -0.09 -17.64 12.63
C THR A 240 0.05 -17.48 11.12
N THR A 241 -0.58 -16.46 10.53
CA THR A 241 -0.67 -16.36 9.06
C THR A 241 0.61 -15.81 8.46
N PHE A 242 1.27 -16.64 7.66
CA PHE A 242 2.13 -16.21 6.58
C PHE A 242 1.93 -17.18 5.41
N VAL A 243 1.02 -16.83 4.49
CA VAL A 243 0.59 -17.71 3.39
C VAL A 243 1.25 -17.25 2.09
N THR A 244 1.82 -18.22 1.36
CA THR A 244 2.50 -18.01 0.06
C THR A 244 2.09 -19.01 -1.01
N SER A 245 1.18 -19.94 -0.69
CA SER A 245 0.56 -20.93 -1.58
C SER A 245 -0.42 -20.29 -2.56
N THR A 246 -1.01 -19.15 -2.19
CA THR A 246 -2.04 -18.45 -2.95
C THR A 246 -1.56 -18.01 -4.31
N TYR A 247 -2.49 -18.09 -5.26
CA TYR A 247 -2.17 -17.77 -6.62
C TYR A 247 -3.33 -17.28 -7.47
N VAL A 248 -3.02 -16.67 -8.62
CA VAL A 248 -4.04 -16.07 -9.49
C VAL A 248 -4.02 -16.66 -10.90
N ASN A 249 -5.22 -16.76 -11.47
CA ASN A 249 -5.46 -16.97 -12.89
C ASN A 249 -6.07 -15.69 -13.48
N GLU A 250 -5.74 -15.38 -14.74
CA GLU A 250 -6.43 -14.36 -15.53
C GLU A 250 -7.08 -15.05 -16.74
N ASP A 251 -8.39 -14.89 -16.91
CA ASP A 251 -9.14 -15.52 -18.01
C ASP A 251 -8.86 -17.04 -18.10
N GLY A 252 -8.82 -17.72 -16.95
CA GLY A 252 -8.56 -19.15 -16.83
C GLY A 252 -7.08 -19.57 -16.99
N LYS A 253 -6.17 -18.63 -17.26
CA LYS A 253 -4.73 -18.91 -17.43
C LYS A 253 -3.95 -18.50 -16.19
N ARG A 254 -3.08 -19.39 -15.74
CA ARG A 254 -2.18 -19.14 -14.62
C ARG A 254 -1.28 -17.94 -14.89
N LEU A 255 -1.13 -17.04 -13.90
CA LEU A 255 -0.11 -15.99 -13.92
C LEU A 255 1.09 -16.38 -13.01
N PRO A 256 2.05 -17.19 -13.50
CA PRO A 256 3.15 -17.71 -12.68
C PRO A 256 4.21 -16.64 -12.32
N GLN A 257 4.17 -15.48 -12.97
CA GLN A 257 5.08 -14.37 -12.70
C GLN A 257 4.79 -13.68 -11.37
N TRP A 258 3.61 -13.87 -10.78
CA TRP A 258 3.22 -13.26 -9.52
C TRP A 258 3.40 -14.20 -8.34
N HIS A 259 3.80 -13.61 -7.21
CA HIS A 259 3.87 -14.26 -5.91
C HIS A 259 3.11 -13.40 -4.89
N PHE A 260 2.40 -14.05 -3.98
CA PHE A 260 1.55 -13.41 -2.99
C PHE A 260 2.04 -13.77 -1.59
N GLU A 261 2.14 -12.78 -0.73
CA GLU A 261 2.42 -12.93 0.70
C GLU A 261 1.20 -12.41 1.45
N GLU A 262 0.47 -13.29 2.12
CA GLU A 262 -0.67 -12.91 2.94
C GLU A 262 -0.28 -13.02 4.42
N SER A 263 -0.56 -11.97 5.16
CA SER A 263 -0.22 -11.87 6.58
C SER A 263 -1.17 -10.91 7.29
N PHE A 264 -0.93 -10.68 8.57
CA PHE A 264 -1.69 -9.73 9.36
C PHE A 264 -0.75 -8.68 9.95
N VAL A 265 -1.19 -7.43 9.96
CA VAL A 265 -0.46 -6.32 10.58
C VAL A 265 -0.68 -6.35 12.10
N ASP A 266 -1.90 -6.71 12.51
CA ASP A 266 -2.33 -6.95 13.88
C ASP A 266 -3.51 -7.94 13.88
N GLU A 267 -4.21 -8.10 15.02
CA GLU A 267 -5.36 -9.01 15.13
C GLU A 267 -6.56 -8.66 14.24
N LYS A 268 -6.63 -7.43 13.73
CA LYS A 268 -7.78 -6.88 13.03
C LYS A 268 -7.48 -6.47 11.59
N HIS A 269 -6.24 -6.47 11.15
CA HIS A 269 -5.86 -5.96 9.83
C HIS A 269 -5.14 -7.03 9.01
N SER A 270 -5.86 -7.55 8.02
CA SER A 270 -5.37 -8.48 7.02
C SER A 270 -4.61 -7.70 5.94
N ALA A 271 -3.48 -8.21 5.48
CA ALA A 271 -2.68 -7.59 4.43
C ALA A 271 -2.21 -8.60 3.40
N ALA A 272 -2.15 -8.16 2.15
CA ALA A 272 -1.59 -8.94 1.04
C ALA A 272 -0.51 -8.13 0.33
N VAL A 273 0.58 -8.79 -0.04
CA VAL A 273 1.64 -8.22 -0.88
C VAL A 273 1.74 -9.06 -2.14
N CYS A 274 1.63 -8.41 -3.29
CA CYS A 274 1.87 -8.99 -4.60
C CYS A 274 3.21 -8.48 -5.13
N ARG A 275 4.08 -9.39 -5.57
CA ARG A 275 5.37 -9.06 -6.19
C ARG A 275 5.70 -10.01 -7.33
N GLU A 276 6.68 -9.64 -8.15
CA GLU A 276 7.24 -10.59 -9.10
C GLU A 276 7.88 -11.80 -8.40
N LYS A 277 7.70 -12.98 -8.98
CA LYS A 277 8.26 -14.24 -8.49
C LYS A 277 9.75 -14.33 -8.79
N LYS A 278 10.16 -13.91 -9.99
CA LYS A 278 11.57 -13.89 -10.41
C LYS A 278 12.25 -12.65 -9.83
N MET A 279 13.17 -12.88 -8.90
CA MET A 279 13.89 -11.82 -8.19
C MET A 279 15.38 -11.78 -8.60
N PRO A 280 16.07 -10.64 -8.44
CA PRO A 280 17.52 -10.55 -8.64
C PRO A 280 18.30 -11.43 -7.66
N LYS A 281 19.49 -11.90 -8.04
CA LYS A 281 20.37 -12.79 -7.22
C LYS A 281 20.66 -12.29 -5.80
N TYR A 282 20.62 -10.97 -5.62
CA TYR A 282 20.90 -10.34 -4.33
C TYR A 282 19.69 -10.24 -3.39
N CYS A 283 18.49 -10.60 -3.88
CA CYS A 283 17.28 -10.61 -3.09
C CYS A 283 17.26 -11.84 -2.17
N GLU A 284 16.84 -11.66 -0.91
CA GLU A 284 16.70 -12.79 0.03
C GLU A 284 15.75 -13.86 -0.50
N TYR A 285 14.67 -13.52 -1.20
CA TYR A 285 13.77 -14.51 -1.82
C TYR A 285 14.42 -15.37 -2.91
N THR A 286 15.58 -14.96 -3.45
CA THR A 286 16.38 -15.80 -4.37
C THR A 286 17.35 -16.69 -3.62
N ARG A 287 17.85 -16.24 -2.46
CA ARG A 287 18.79 -16.98 -1.61
C ARG A 287 18.07 -18.03 -0.75
N ASP A 288 16.88 -17.68 -0.29
CA ASP A 288 15.98 -18.48 0.53
C ASP A 288 14.54 -18.29 0.00
N PRO A 289 14.03 -19.25 -0.81
CA PRO A 289 12.67 -19.19 -1.33
C PRO A 289 11.57 -19.19 -0.25
N ASP A 290 11.89 -19.69 0.95
CA ASP A 290 10.97 -19.76 2.09
C ASP A 290 11.08 -18.53 3.00
N HIS A 291 11.92 -17.56 2.64
CA HIS A 291 12.14 -16.33 3.40
C HIS A 291 10.81 -15.59 3.65
N LYS A 292 10.59 -15.19 4.91
CA LYS A 292 9.37 -14.51 5.35
C LYS A 292 9.69 -13.10 5.83
N ILE A 293 8.99 -12.10 5.29
CA ILE A 293 9.10 -10.71 5.73
C ILE A 293 7.76 -10.28 6.32
N HIS A 294 7.70 -10.21 7.65
CA HIS A 294 6.53 -9.68 8.35
C HIS A 294 6.55 -8.15 8.40
N PHE A 295 5.37 -7.53 8.59
CA PHE A 295 5.27 -6.09 8.77
C PHE A 295 5.98 -5.65 10.06
N ARG A 296 7.01 -4.82 9.90
CA ARG A 296 7.64 -4.10 11.01
C ARG A 296 6.83 -2.87 11.34
N HIS A 297 6.40 -2.76 12.59
CA HIS A 297 5.76 -1.56 13.11
C HIS A 297 6.80 -0.44 13.29
N VAL A 298 6.49 0.75 12.81
CA VAL A 298 7.33 1.95 12.92
C VAL A 298 6.51 3.14 13.39
N ASP A 299 7.21 4.15 13.92
CA ASP A 299 6.64 5.39 14.43
C ASP A 299 7.19 6.62 13.67
N PHE A 300 6.72 7.81 14.07
CA PHE A 300 7.20 9.06 13.49
C PHE A 300 8.69 9.28 13.73
N LYS A 301 9.17 9.00 14.94
CA LYS A 301 10.59 9.13 15.27
C LYS A 301 11.48 8.39 14.27
N TRP A 302 11.15 7.14 13.94
CA TRP A 302 11.89 6.36 12.95
C TRP A 302 11.71 6.90 11.52
N LEU A 303 10.47 7.27 11.13
CA LEU A 303 10.19 7.83 9.81
C LEU A 303 10.94 9.14 9.54
N LEU A 304 11.03 10.00 10.56
CA LEU A 304 11.53 11.37 10.48
C LEU A 304 13.01 11.53 10.86
N GLU A 305 13.66 10.47 11.35
CA GLU A 305 15.08 10.47 11.72
C GLU A 305 16.01 11.01 10.60
N PRO A 306 15.85 10.64 9.31
CA PRO A 306 16.69 11.14 8.23
C PRO A 306 16.05 12.31 7.48
N ALA A 307 14.88 12.77 7.92
CA ALA A 307 14.06 13.69 7.15
C ALA A 307 14.53 15.14 7.31
N SER A 308 14.66 15.83 6.18
CA SER A 308 14.94 17.26 6.10
C SER A 308 13.69 18.01 5.66
N VAL A 309 13.57 19.27 6.10
CA VAL A 309 12.48 20.17 5.68
C VAL A 309 12.59 20.47 4.19
N LEU A 310 11.47 20.33 3.48
CA LEU A 310 11.31 20.66 2.06
C LEU A 310 10.49 21.94 1.85
N ASN A 311 9.57 22.23 2.78
CA ASN A 311 8.72 23.42 2.75
C ASN A 311 9.06 24.38 3.92
N PRO A 312 10.21 25.09 3.90
CA PRO A 312 10.65 25.89 5.05
C PRO A 312 9.80 27.15 5.33
N GLY A 313 8.99 27.59 4.36
CA GLY A 313 8.07 28.72 4.54
C GLY A 313 6.68 28.33 5.07
N LEU A 314 6.44 27.04 5.33
CA LEU A 314 5.15 26.55 5.80
C LEU A 314 4.91 26.95 7.26
N ASN A 315 3.76 27.53 7.55
CA ASN A 315 3.31 27.78 8.92
C ASN A 315 2.84 26.47 9.57
N ASP A 316 3.79 25.70 10.08
CA ASP A 316 3.55 24.36 10.64
C ASP A 316 2.59 24.36 11.84
N ILE A 317 2.58 25.43 12.64
CA ILE A 317 1.65 25.63 13.77
C ILE A 317 0.20 25.75 13.24
N GLU A 318 -0.01 26.57 12.21
CA GLU A 318 -1.32 26.74 11.60
C GLU A 318 -1.80 25.43 10.96
N GLU A 319 -0.92 24.70 10.29
CA GLU A 319 -1.26 23.40 9.71
C GLU A 319 -1.65 22.35 10.77
N TYR A 320 -0.99 22.36 11.92
CA TYR A 320 -1.40 21.51 13.03
C TYR A 320 -2.76 21.92 13.60
N ASN A 321 -3.03 23.23 13.74
CA ASN A 321 -4.34 23.72 14.16
C ASN A 321 -5.45 23.32 13.18
N ASN A 322 -5.19 23.45 11.88
CA ASN A 322 -6.09 23.01 10.80
C ASN A 322 -6.35 21.50 10.89
N PHE A 323 -5.31 20.70 11.11
CA PHE A 323 -5.45 19.27 11.36
C PHE A 323 -6.32 18.98 12.58
N GLN A 324 -6.13 19.69 13.70
CA GLN A 324 -6.89 19.46 14.92
C GLN A 324 -8.39 19.73 14.77
N GLN A 325 -8.79 20.63 13.87
CA GLN A 325 -10.19 20.93 13.56
C GLN A 325 -10.87 19.87 12.68
N LYS A 326 -10.11 19.02 11.99
CA LYS A 326 -10.68 17.96 11.14
C LYS A 326 -11.48 16.95 11.99
N PRO A 327 -12.66 16.49 11.54
CA PRO A 327 -13.37 15.42 12.20
C PRO A 327 -12.58 14.10 12.18
N LYS A 328 -12.80 13.26 13.19
CA LYS A 328 -12.35 11.86 13.19
C LYS A 328 -13.28 10.98 12.37
N LYS A 329 -12.76 9.92 11.76
CA LYS A 329 -13.56 8.87 11.15
C LYS A 329 -14.25 8.03 12.23
N LEU A 330 -15.54 7.84 12.05
CA LEU A 330 -16.29 6.81 12.75
C LEU A 330 -16.02 5.50 12.02
N PHE A 331 -15.37 4.59 12.72
CA PHE A 331 -14.83 3.36 12.18
C PHE A 331 -15.64 2.17 12.63
#